data_AF-A0A7S0EFJ6-F1
#
_entry.id   AF-A0A7S0EFJ6-F1
#
_cell.length_a   1.000
_cell.length_b   1.000
_cell.length_c   1.000
_cell.angle_alpha   90.00
_cell.angle_beta   90.00
_cell.angle_gamma   90.00
#
_symmetry.space_group_name_H-M   'P 1'
#
loop_
_entity.id
_entity.type
_entity.pdbx_description
1 polymer ?
#
loop_
_entity_poly.entity_id
_entity_poly.type
_entity_poly.pdbx_seq_one_letter_code
_entity_poly.pdbx_strand_id
1 'polypeptide(L)'
;PGAPIFSVLFFTMLLCLGLDTQFAMVETLMAALHDIPQITLRKERLSALLCLLMLVCGVIFVTEQGVHWLEVFDTFVANISLFLVGLVECIAVGWVYGAKQFSADANAMCGRPLPKLLLWNLQYLIPLLLAGLLCSSAVSSVYGEYDFPPGGVACGWALA
;
A
#
# COMPACT_ATOMS: atom_id res chain seq x y z
N PRO A 1 -15.23 37.57 4.22
CA PRO A 1 -16.56 36.95 4.45
C PRO A 1 -16.78 35.75 3.51
N GLY A 2 -17.01 34.54 4.05
CA GLY A 2 -17.09 33.29 3.27
C GLY A 2 -16.15 32.18 3.74
N ALA A 3 -15.20 32.50 4.62
CA ALA A 3 -14.29 31.54 5.26
C ALA A 3 -14.96 30.26 5.80
N PRO A 4 -16.11 30.31 6.53
CA PRO A 4 -16.73 29.08 7.03
C PRO A 4 -17.22 28.15 5.92
N ILE A 5 -17.70 28.69 4.79
CA ILE A 5 -18.14 27.89 3.64
C ILE A 5 -16.94 27.18 3.00
N PHE A 6 -15.82 27.90 2.84
CA PHE A 6 -14.58 27.31 2.32
C PHE A 6 -14.00 26.23 3.25
N SER A 7 -14.06 26.42 4.57
CA SER A 7 -13.61 25.39 5.53
C SER A 7 -14.44 24.11 5.42
N VAL A 8 -15.77 24.21 5.33
CA VAL A 8 -16.64 23.02 5.17
C VAL A 8 -16.35 22.29 3.87
N LEU A 9 -16.21 23.02 2.74
CA LEU A 9 -15.88 22.43 1.45
C LEU A 9 -14.52 21.73 1.47
N PHE A 10 -13.52 22.33 2.11
CA PHE A 10 -12.18 21.77 2.24
C PHE A 10 -12.17 20.47 3.05
N PHE A 11 -12.80 20.45 4.23
CA PHE A 11 -12.87 19.22 5.03
C PHE A 11 -13.72 18.14 4.38
N THR A 12 -14.80 18.51 3.67
CA THR A 12 -15.62 17.55 2.91
C THR A 12 -14.81 16.92 1.77
N MET A 13 -13.98 17.71 1.08
CA MET A 13 -13.08 17.21 0.04
C MET A 13 -12.07 16.20 0.61
N LEU A 14 -11.42 16.52 1.74
CA LEU A 14 -10.49 15.60 2.41
C LEU A 14 -11.19 14.32 2.86
N LEU A 15 -12.42 14.42 3.36
CA LEU A 15 -13.23 13.27 3.77
C LEU A 15 -13.59 12.39 2.58
N CYS A 16 -14.06 12.96 1.46
CA CYS A 16 -14.35 12.18 0.24
C CYS A 16 -13.10 11.46 -0.28
N LEU A 17 -11.95 12.14 -0.35
CA LEU A 17 -10.69 11.55 -0.81
C LEU A 17 -10.24 10.37 0.08
N GLY A 18 -10.41 10.50 1.40
CA GLY A 18 -10.18 9.40 2.33
C GLY A 18 -11.18 8.25 2.15
N LEU A 19 -12.47 8.54 1.95
CA LEU A 19 -13.49 7.51 1.78
C LEU A 19 -13.30 6.70 0.49
N ASP A 20 -13.05 7.37 -0.64
CA ASP A 20 -12.89 6.71 -1.95
C ASP A 20 -11.71 5.74 -1.93
N THR A 21 -10.58 6.13 -1.33
CA THR A 21 -9.40 5.25 -1.20
C THR A 21 -9.66 4.06 -0.28
N GLN A 22 -10.36 4.26 0.84
CA GLN A 22 -10.72 3.18 1.76
C GLN A 22 -11.68 2.17 1.14
N PHE A 23 -12.67 2.62 0.35
CA PHE A 23 -13.56 1.70 -0.37
C PHE A 23 -12.81 0.84 -1.37
N ALA A 24 -11.88 1.42 -2.13
CA ALA A 24 -11.05 0.66 -3.06
C ALA A 24 -10.19 -0.40 -2.35
N MET A 25 -9.57 -0.07 -1.21
CA MET A 25 -8.76 -1.03 -0.44
C MET A 25 -9.59 -2.17 0.17
N VAL A 26 -10.77 -1.87 0.72
CA VAL A 26 -11.66 -2.92 1.29
C VAL A 26 -12.19 -3.82 0.18
N GLU A 27 -12.52 -3.26 -0.99
CA GLU A 27 -12.99 -4.03 -2.14
C GLU A 27 -11.90 -4.98 -2.68
N THR A 28 -10.66 -4.51 -2.83
CA THR A 28 -9.55 -5.36 -3.30
C THR A 28 -9.26 -6.50 -2.31
N LEU A 29 -9.28 -6.22 -1.01
CA LEU A 29 -9.11 -7.26 0.02
C LEU A 29 -10.27 -8.25 0.03
N MET A 30 -11.51 -7.78 -0.13
CA MET A 30 -12.68 -8.65 -0.23
C MET A 30 -12.63 -9.56 -1.47
N ALA A 31 -12.23 -9.01 -2.62
CA ALA A 31 -12.05 -9.78 -3.85
C ALA A 31 -10.98 -10.86 -3.68
N ALA A 32 -9.81 -10.50 -3.15
CA ALA A 32 -8.72 -11.44 -2.89
C ALA A 32 -9.13 -12.57 -1.93
N LEU A 33 -9.88 -12.26 -0.87
CA LEU A 33 -10.40 -13.27 0.06
C LEU A 33 -11.47 -14.17 -0.59
N HIS A 34 -12.31 -13.61 -1.45
CA HIS A 34 -13.36 -14.37 -2.12
C HIS A 34 -12.80 -15.34 -3.18
N ASP A 35 -11.66 -15.02 -3.78
CA ASP A 35 -10.98 -15.91 -4.74
C ASP A 35 -10.34 -17.14 -4.06
N ILE A 36 -10.24 -17.16 -2.73
CA ILE A 36 -9.75 -18.33 -1.98
C ILE A 36 -10.91 -19.35 -1.85
N PRO A 37 -10.80 -20.55 -2.46
CA PRO A 37 -11.90 -21.51 -2.56
C PRO A 37 -12.36 -22.10 -1.22
N GLN A 38 -11.58 -21.92 -0.15
CA GLN A 38 -11.90 -22.40 1.20
C GLN A 38 -12.88 -21.49 1.95
N ILE A 39 -13.05 -20.23 1.52
CA ILE A 39 -13.91 -19.25 2.19
C ILE A 39 -15.30 -19.30 1.57
N THR A 40 -16.21 -20.06 2.20
CA THR A 40 -17.60 -20.23 1.74
C THR A 40 -18.59 -19.26 2.39
N LEU A 41 -18.08 -18.24 3.08
CA LEU A 41 -18.92 -17.24 3.75
C LEU A 41 -19.63 -16.35 2.73
N ARG A 42 -20.88 -15.99 3.04
CA ARG A 42 -21.64 -15.01 2.25
C ARG A 42 -20.92 -13.66 2.28
N LYS A 43 -20.79 -13.02 1.12
CA LYS A 43 -20.07 -11.74 0.92
C LYS A 43 -20.40 -10.67 1.98
N GLU A 44 -21.68 -10.53 2.33
CA GLU A 44 -22.18 -9.59 3.34
C GLU A 44 -21.61 -9.84 4.76
N ARG A 45 -21.38 -11.11 5.13
CA ARG A 45 -20.83 -11.44 6.46
C ARG A 45 -19.32 -11.25 6.49
N LEU A 46 -18.64 -11.56 5.38
CA LEU A 46 -17.20 -11.36 5.24
C LEU A 46 -16.85 -9.87 5.31
N SER A 47 -17.62 -9.02 4.63
CA SER A 47 -17.42 -7.57 4.66
C SER A 47 -17.66 -6.99 6.05
N ALA A 48 -18.73 -7.39 6.74
CA ALA A 48 -19.02 -6.95 8.10
C ALA A 48 -17.92 -7.35 9.08
N LEU A 49 -17.41 -8.59 8.98
CA LEU A 49 -16.30 -9.06 9.80
C LEU A 49 -15.03 -8.25 9.53
N LEU A 50 -14.69 -8.03 8.27
CA LEU A 50 -13.50 -7.27 7.89
C LEU A 50 -13.56 -5.83 8.40
N CYS A 51 -14.69 -5.15 8.21
CA CYS A 51 -14.90 -3.80 8.75
C CYS A 51 -14.79 -3.77 10.28
N LEU A 52 -15.30 -4.78 10.98
CA LEU A 52 -15.21 -4.86 12.44
C LEU A 52 -13.76 -5.08 12.90
N LEU A 53 -13.00 -5.94 12.22
CA LEU A 53 -11.57 -6.14 12.49
C LEU A 53 -10.79 -4.84 12.25
N MET A 54 -11.04 -4.13 11.15
CA MET A 54 -10.40 -2.86 10.86
C MET A 54 -10.76 -1.77 11.89
N LEU A 55 -12.01 -1.75 12.37
CA LEU A 55 -12.42 -0.85 13.45
C LEU A 55 -11.64 -1.12 14.73
N VAL A 56 -11.52 -2.39 15.14
CA VAL A 56 -10.78 -2.78 16.36
C VAL A 56 -9.31 -2.39 16.26
N CYS A 57 -8.66 -2.66 15.12
CA CYS A 57 -7.28 -2.23 14.90
C CYS A 57 -7.15 -0.69 14.88
N GLY A 58 -8.13 0.00 14.29
CA GLY A 58 -8.15 1.46 14.17
C GLY A 58 -8.29 2.21 15.50
N VAL A 59 -8.86 1.59 16.53
CA VAL A 59 -9.02 2.22 17.87
C VAL A 59 -7.68 2.70 18.45
N ILE A 60 -6.57 2.01 18.16
CA ILE A 60 -5.24 2.38 18.65
C ILE A 60 -4.85 3.79 18.17
N PHE A 61 -5.24 4.17 16.95
CA PHE A 61 -4.90 5.47 16.35
C PHE A 61 -5.76 6.64 16.86
N VAL A 62 -6.86 6.36 17.55
CA VAL A 62 -7.75 7.40 18.12
C VAL A 62 -7.37 7.74 19.57
N THR A 63 -6.38 7.06 20.14
CA THR A 63 -5.88 7.34 21.49
C THR A 63 -5.08 8.66 21.54
N GLU A 64 -4.85 9.20 22.75
CA GLU A 64 -4.07 10.45 22.98
C GLU A 64 -2.67 10.42 22.36
N GLN A 65 -2.07 9.24 22.19
CA GLN A 65 -0.76 9.04 21.55
C GLN A 65 -0.88 8.52 20.10
N GLY A 66 -2.07 8.58 19.50
CA GLY A 66 -2.37 8.00 18.20
C GLY A 66 -1.49 8.53 17.07
N VAL A 67 -1.14 9.82 17.10
CA VAL A 67 -0.24 10.44 16.10
C VAL A 67 1.15 9.80 16.10
N HIS A 68 1.68 9.44 17.27
CA HIS A 68 2.96 8.76 17.38
C HIS A 68 2.90 7.33 16.81
N TRP A 69 1.83 6.60 17.10
CA TRP A 69 1.60 5.28 16.50
C TRP A 69 1.44 5.36 14.98
N LEU A 70 0.71 6.36 14.47
CA LEU A 70 0.54 6.58 13.03
C LEU A 70 1.89 6.80 12.33
N GLU A 71 2.79 7.58 12.93
CA GLU A 71 4.12 7.84 12.37
C GLU A 71 5.01 6.59 12.32
N VAL A 72 4.94 5.74 13.35
CA VAL A 72 5.63 4.43 13.34
C VAL A 72 5.07 3.54 12.23
N PHE A 73 3.74 3.46 12.08
CA PHE A 73 3.12 2.66 11.02
C PHE A 73 3.44 3.18 9.61
N ASP A 74 3.43 4.50 9.40
CA ASP A 74 3.76 5.09 8.11
C ASP A 74 5.23 4.80 7.73
N THR A 75 6.15 4.95 8.68
CA THR A 75 7.58 4.75 8.43
C THR A 75 7.91 3.27 8.18
N PHE A 76 7.45 2.37 9.06
CA PHE A 76 7.87 0.97 9.02
C PHE A 76 6.98 0.08 8.15
N VAL A 77 5.66 0.27 8.16
CA VAL A 77 4.73 -0.63 7.46
C VAL A 77 4.39 -0.06 6.08
N ALA A 78 3.94 1.19 6.01
CA ALA A 78 3.49 1.75 4.74
C ALA A 78 4.64 1.93 3.75
N ASN A 79 5.77 2.50 4.17
CA ASN A 79 6.88 2.76 3.25
C ASN A 79 7.72 1.51 2.94
N ILE A 80 8.26 0.83 3.95
CA ILE A 80 9.19 -0.31 3.73
C ILE A 80 8.46 -1.47 3.04
N SER A 81 7.29 -1.89 3.55
CA SER A 81 6.58 -3.04 2.98
C SER A 81 6.04 -2.73 1.58
N LEU A 82 5.57 -1.51 1.29
CA LEU A 82 5.13 -1.12 -0.07
C LEU A 82 6.29 -1.19 -1.08
N PHE A 83 7.45 -0.63 -0.74
CA PHE A 83 8.62 -0.70 -1.63
C PHE A 83 9.11 -2.13 -1.82
N LEU A 84 9.08 -2.95 -0.77
CA LEU A 84 9.45 -4.36 -0.84
C LEU A 84 8.50 -5.15 -1.75
N VAL A 85 7.18 -5.03 -1.54
CA VAL A 85 6.17 -5.70 -2.37
C VAL A 85 6.30 -5.26 -3.83
N GLY A 86 6.41 -3.95 -4.09
CA GLY A 86 6.60 -3.44 -5.45
C GLY A 86 7.88 -3.96 -6.11
N LEU A 87 8.98 -4.10 -5.36
CA LEU A 87 10.23 -4.67 -5.86
C LEU A 87 10.07 -6.16 -6.22
N VAL A 88 9.41 -6.93 -5.35
CA VAL A 88 9.15 -8.36 -5.61
C VAL A 88 8.23 -8.52 -6.82
N GLU A 89 7.17 -7.73 -6.94
CA GLU A 89 6.28 -7.74 -8.10
C GLU A 89 7.02 -7.39 -9.40
N CYS A 90 7.87 -6.35 -9.38
CA CYS A 90 8.69 -6.00 -10.53
C CYS A 90 9.68 -7.11 -10.90
N ILE A 91 10.29 -7.77 -9.92
CA ILE A 91 11.18 -8.91 -10.17
C ILE A 91 10.42 -10.09 -10.78
N ALA A 92 9.25 -10.39 -10.22
CA ALA A 92 8.38 -11.47 -10.68
C ALA A 92 7.94 -11.25 -12.13
N VAL A 93 7.47 -10.05 -12.47
CA VAL A 93 7.03 -9.75 -13.84
C VAL A 93 8.22 -9.61 -14.80
N GLY A 94 9.28 -8.91 -14.38
CA GLY A 94 10.42 -8.57 -15.23
C GLY A 94 11.29 -9.77 -15.62
N TRP A 95 11.63 -10.64 -14.65
CA TRP A 95 12.59 -11.72 -14.85
C TRP A 95 12.00 -13.13 -14.70
N VAL A 96 11.08 -13.35 -13.76
CA VAL A 96 10.52 -14.71 -13.52
C VAL A 96 9.49 -15.06 -14.60
N TYR A 97 8.47 -14.22 -14.78
CA TYR A 97 7.47 -14.36 -15.84
C TYR A 97 8.04 -14.00 -17.21
N GLY A 98 8.90 -12.97 -17.23
CA GLY A 98 9.63 -12.51 -18.40
C GLY A 98 8.89 -11.43 -19.19
N ALA A 99 9.57 -10.30 -19.40
CA ALA A 99 9.02 -9.13 -20.07
C ALA A 99 8.46 -9.38 -21.49
N LYS A 100 8.98 -10.39 -22.22
CA LYS A 100 8.48 -10.76 -23.55
C LYS A 100 7.10 -11.43 -23.48
N GLN A 101 6.90 -12.32 -22.51
CA GLN A 101 5.62 -12.99 -22.31
C GLN A 101 4.56 -11.98 -21.88
N PHE A 102 4.91 -11.10 -20.94
CA PHE A 102 4.05 -9.99 -20.52
C PHE A 102 3.62 -9.09 -21.70
N SER A 103 4.54 -8.79 -22.63
CA SER A 103 4.20 -8.03 -23.85
C SER A 103 3.28 -8.78 -24.80
N ALA A 104 3.42 -10.11 -24.90
CA ALA A 104 2.54 -10.94 -25.72
C ALA A 104 1.12 -10.97 -25.14
N ASP A 105 0.98 -11.11 -23.82
CA ASP A 105 -0.33 -11.10 -23.14
C ASP A 105 -1.00 -9.73 -23.24
N ALA A 106 -0.24 -8.65 -23.04
CA ALA A 106 -0.74 -7.29 -23.23
C ALA A 106 -1.22 -7.05 -24.67
N ASN A 107 -0.52 -7.61 -25.67
CA ASN A 107 -0.93 -7.54 -27.06
C ASN A 107 -2.20 -8.37 -27.33
N ALA A 108 -2.35 -9.53 -26.69
CA ALA A 108 -3.56 -10.35 -26.79
C ALA A 108 -4.79 -9.66 -26.18
N MET A 109 -4.61 -8.92 -25.07
CA MET A 109 -5.69 -8.19 -24.41
C MET A 109 -6.04 -6.86 -25.07
N CYS A 110 -5.03 -6.07 -25.45
CA CYS A 110 -5.22 -4.69 -25.94
C CYS A 110 -5.10 -4.56 -27.47
N GLY A 111 -4.72 -5.62 -28.19
CA GLY A 111 -4.50 -5.60 -29.64
C GLY A 111 -3.27 -4.80 -30.10
N ARG A 112 -2.41 -4.36 -29.17
CA ARG A 112 -1.19 -3.60 -29.47
C ARG A 112 -0.01 -4.06 -28.60
N PRO A 113 1.20 -4.20 -29.16
CA PRO A 113 2.37 -4.56 -28.37
C PRO A 113 2.82 -3.37 -27.51
N LEU A 114 3.33 -3.67 -26.31
CA LEU A 114 3.91 -2.66 -25.43
C LEU A 114 5.20 -2.09 -26.05
N PRO A 115 5.44 -0.77 -25.97
CA PRO A 115 6.66 -0.18 -26.48
C PRO A 115 7.88 -0.73 -25.73
N LYS A 116 8.97 -0.99 -26.46
CA LYS A 116 10.21 -1.58 -25.90
C LYS A 116 10.79 -0.75 -24.74
N LEU A 117 10.60 0.58 -24.78
CA LEU A 117 11.03 1.50 -23.72
C LEU A 117 10.30 1.23 -22.39
N LEU A 118 9.01 0.91 -22.44
CA LEU A 118 8.22 0.62 -21.24
C LEU A 118 8.62 -0.73 -20.63
N LEU A 119 8.90 -1.73 -21.45
CA LEU A 119 9.42 -3.03 -20.99
C LEU A 119 10.80 -2.87 -20.35
N TRP A 120 11.67 -2.05 -20.94
CA TRP A 120 12.98 -1.75 -20.38
C TRP A 120 12.89 -0.98 -19.05
N ASN A 121 11.95 -0.04 -18.95
CA ASN A 121 11.66 0.67 -17.71
C ASN A 121 11.20 -0.30 -16.60
N LEU A 122 10.23 -1.17 -16.91
CA LEU A 122 9.70 -2.17 -15.99
C LEU A 122 10.75 -3.16 -15.51
N GLN A 123 11.68 -3.55 -16.38
CA GLN A 123 12.69 -4.54 -16.05
C GLN A 123 13.92 -3.94 -15.36
N TYR A 124 14.27 -2.67 -15.57
CA TYR A 124 15.53 -2.13 -15.04
C TYR A 124 15.36 -0.87 -14.22
N LEU A 125 14.67 0.16 -14.74
CA LEU A 125 14.61 1.47 -14.08
C LEU A 125 13.71 1.45 -12.84
N ILE A 126 12.50 0.89 -12.94
CA ILE A 126 11.57 0.77 -11.81
C ILE A 126 12.15 -0.06 -10.65
N PRO A 127 12.65 -1.30 -10.87
CA PRO A 127 13.22 -2.08 -9.77
C PRO A 127 14.47 -1.43 -9.17
N LEU A 128 15.30 -0.75 -9.98
CA LEU A 128 16.44 0.02 -9.47
C LEU A 128 16.00 1.19 -8.59
N LEU A 129 14.98 1.95 -9.01
CA LEU A 129 14.43 3.06 -8.23
C LEU A 129 13.80 2.57 -6.93
N LEU A 130 13.00 1.49 -6.98
CA LEU A 130 12.40 0.89 -5.79
C LEU A 130 13.46 0.35 -4.83
N ALA A 131 14.52 -0.30 -5.34
CA ALA A 131 15.65 -0.73 -4.53
C ALA A 131 16.38 0.47 -3.88
N GLY A 132 16.58 1.55 -4.63
CA GLY A 132 17.17 2.78 -4.11
C GLY A 132 16.32 3.44 -3.01
N LEU A 133 15.01 3.51 -3.21
CA LEU A 133 14.06 4.04 -2.22
C LEU A 133 14.00 3.16 -0.97
N LEU A 134 14.00 1.84 -1.13
CA LEU A 134 14.05 0.90 0.00
C LEU A 134 15.34 1.07 0.81
N CYS A 135 16.50 1.17 0.14
CA CYS A 135 17.77 1.45 0.81
C CYS A 135 17.75 2.80 1.55
N SER A 136 17.24 3.85 0.91
CA SER A 136 17.13 5.18 1.53
C SER A 136 16.21 5.14 2.76
N SER A 137 15.06 4.46 2.67
CA SER A 137 14.10 4.32 3.76
C SER A 137 14.66 3.48 4.91
N ALA A 138 15.39 2.41 4.62
CA ALA A 138 16.07 1.59 5.64
C ALA A 138 17.16 2.38 6.38
N VAL A 139 17.93 3.21 5.68
CA VAL A 139 18.94 4.08 6.30
C VAL A 139 18.26 5.14 7.20
N SER A 140 17.20 5.79 6.71
CA SER A 140 16.44 6.75 7.51
C SER A 140 15.81 6.11 8.76
N SER A 141 15.41 4.84 8.70
CA SER A 141 14.83 4.13 9.84
C SER A 141 15.86 3.78 10.93
N VAL A 142 17.15 3.71 10.60
CA VAL A 142 18.25 3.38 11.54
C VAL A 142 18.99 4.62 12.04
N TYR A 143 19.11 5.66 11.20
CA TYR A 143 19.90 6.87 11.46
C TYR A 143 19.08 8.15 11.58
N GLY A 144 17.77 8.10 11.37
CA GLY A 144 16.90 9.27 11.49
C GLY A 144 16.87 9.80 12.92
N GLU A 145 16.83 11.13 13.07
CA GLU A 145 16.74 11.88 14.34
C GLU A 145 15.47 11.62 15.17
N TYR A 146 14.69 10.58 14.84
CA TYR A 146 13.54 10.20 15.64
C TYR A 146 14.00 9.28 16.78
N ASP A 147 14.01 9.83 17.99
CA ASP A 147 14.14 9.10 19.26
C ASP A 147 12.91 8.18 19.46
N PHE A 148 12.75 7.17 18.61
CA PHE A 148 11.86 6.07 18.89
C PHE A 148 12.45 5.27 20.06
N PRO A 149 11.68 4.97 21.12
CA PRO A 149 12.16 4.06 22.15
C PRO A 149 12.54 2.73 21.48
N PRO A 150 13.60 2.04 21.95
CA PRO A 150 14.13 0.85 21.29
C PRO A 150 13.09 -0.27 21.11
N GLY A 151 12.05 -0.32 21.97
CA GLY A 151 10.91 -1.22 21.80
C GLY A 151 10.00 -0.89 20.61
N GLY A 152 9.83 0.40 20.27
CA GLY A 152 9.04 0.85 19.12
C GLY A 152 9.71 0.49 17.79
N VAL A 153 11.03 0.63 17.70
CA VAL A 153 11.82 0.22 16.54
C VAL A 153 11.76 -1.30 16.34
N ALA A 154 11.89 -2.08 17.41
CA ALA A 154 11.79 -3.54 17.34
C ALA A 154 10.41 -4.02 16.87
N CYS A 155 9.33 -3.40 17.36
CA CYS A 155 7.98 -3.69 16.90
C CYS A 155 7.75 -3.27 15.43
N GLY A 156 8.30 -2.13 15.01
CA GLY A 156 8.25 -1.66 13.63
C GLY A 156 8.91 -2.63 12.65
N TRP A 157 10.12 -3.10 12.97
CA TRP A 157 10.81 -4.14 12.18
C TRP A 157 10.12 -5.50 12.21
N ALA A 158 9.42 -5.84 13.29
CA ALA A 158 8.64 -7.08 13.36
C ALA A 158 7.34 -7.01 12.53
N LEU A 159 6.83 -5.80 12.29
CA LEU A 159 5.63 -5.55 11.48
C LEU A 159 5.93 -5.39 9.97
N ALA A 160 7.13 -4.90 9.62
CA ALA A 160 7.58 -4.66 8.25
C ALA A 160 7.85 -5.94 7.46
#